data_AF-A0A1M7R469-F1
#
_entry.id   AF-A0A1M7R469-F1
#
_cell.length_a   1.000
_cell.length_b   1.000
_cell.length_c   1.000
_cell.angle_alpha   90.00
_cell.angle_beta   90.00
_cell.angle_gamma   90.00
#
_symmetry.space_group_name_H-M   'P 1'
#
loop_
_entity.id
_entity.type
_entity.pdbx_description
1 polymer ?
#
loop_
_entity_poly.entity_id
_entity_poly.type
_entity_poly.pdbx_seq_one_letter_code
_entity_poly.pdbx_strand_id
1 'polypeptide(L)'
;MPAALSPAPRHAAANAVSRRAPRAVLLAVLLTLTAQLLWQASRPIVHARAQDLPPAPALATLQLAALGDPVALSKATMLYVQGFDEQAGISIAWRDMDYRTIIVWLQRVLDLDPRGQYPLLAASEVYGGVTDPAHARLMLDFVYARFAEDPNHRWPWLAHAALVARHRLHDLPLARRYAAAIRQQATGANVPPWARELEIFIAEDMNELDSARALIGGLLRSGQITDPHELQFLSDRLDQLNAGHKR
;
A
#
# COMPACT_ATOMS: atom_id res chain seq x y z
N MET A 1 57.32 64.08 -23.96
CA MET A 1 57.62 62.67 -24.25
C MET A 1 56.55 61.81 -23.57
N PRO A 2 55.49 61.42 -24.30
CA PRO A 2 54.35 60.68 -23.75
C PRO A 2 54.50 59.17 -23.91
N ALA A 3 54.05 58.43 -22.88
CA ALA A 3 53.89 56.98 -22.89
C ALA A 3 52.59 56.61 -23.63
N ALA A 4 52.72 55.86 -24.73
CA ALA A 4 51.58 55.39 -25.50
C ALA A 4 51.17 53.98 -25.05
N LEU A 5 49.90 53.86 -24.65
CA LEU A 5 49.19 52.63 -24.35
C LEU A 5 49.19 51.69 -25.57
N SER A 6 49.47 50.40 -25.33
CA SER A 6 49.17 49.32 -26.29
C SER A 6 47.84 48.63 -25.94
N PRO A 7 47.06 48.18 -26.95
CA PRO A 7 45.68 47.73 -26.77
C PRO A 7 45.59 46.26 -26.34
N ALA A 8 44.57 45.95 -25.55
CA ALA A 8 44.16 44.59 -25.22
C ALA A 8 43.47 43.91 -26.42
N PRO A 9 43.66 42.59 -26.64
CA PRO A 9 42.73 41.80 -27.40
C PRO A 9 41.72 41.12 -26.46
N ARG A 10 40.43 41.39 -26.70
CA ARG A 10 39.32 40.49 -26.33
C ARG A 10 39.45 39.23 -27.18
N HIS A 11 39.08 38.06 -26.66
CA HIS A 11 38.12 37.15 -27.31
C HIS A 11 37.81 35.97 -26.37
N ALA A 12 36.58 35.94 -25.89
CA ALA A 12 35.95 34.73 -25.39
C ALA A 12 35.77 33.75 -26.56
N ALA A 13 36.15 32.49 -26.36
CA ALA A 13 35.66 31.38 -27.17
C ALA A 13 35.35 30.22 -26.22
N ALA A 14 34.07 29.89 -26.16
CA ALA A 14 33.50 28.84 -25.35
C ALA A 14 34.11 27.47 -25.69
N ASN A 15 34.53 26.74 -24.66
CA ASN A 15 34.86 25.32 -24.77
C ASN A 15 33.58 24.49 -24.95
N ALA A 16 33.06 24.43 -26.18
CA ALA A 16 32.11 23.40 -26.58
C ALA A 16 32.90 22.19 -27.10
N VAL A 17 33.35 21.32 -26.19
CA VAL A 17 33.97 20.05 -26.58
C VAL A 17 32.85 19.10 -27.03
N SER A 18 32.55 19.12 -28.33
CA SER A 18 31.77 18.06 -28.97
C SER A 18 32.63 16.80 -29.04
N ARG A 19 32.61 15.95 -28.00
CA ARG A 19 33.22 14.62 -28.07
C ARG A 19 32.40 13.76 -29.03
N ARG A 20 32.69 13.84 -30.33
CA ARG A 20 32.23 12.86 -31.31
C ARG A 20 32.87 11.52 -30.94
N ALA A 21 32.07 10.58 -30.47
CA ALA A 21 32.53 9.22 -30.24
C ALA A 21 33.11 8.66 -31.57
N PRO A 22 34.25 7.94 -31.52
CA PRO A 22 34.81 7.33 -32.72
C PRO A 22 33.78 6.39 -33.36
N ARG A 23 33.66 6.45 -34.69
CA ARG A 23 32.62 5.73 -35.46
C ARG A 23 32.57 4.23 -35.15
N ALA A 24 33.70 3.63 -34.80
CA ALA A 24 33.81 2.23 -34.38
C ALA A 24 33.05 1.94 -33.07
N VAL A 25 33.06 2.86 -32.11
CA VAL A 25 32.30 2.72 -30.85
C VAL A 25 30.81 2.87 -31.10
N LEU A 26 30.41 3.81 -31.96
CA LEU A 26 29.02 3.94 -32.38
C LEU A 26 28.52 2.68 -33.09
N LEU A 27 29.34 2.12 -34.00
CA LEU A 27 29.02 0.85 -34.67
C LEU A 27 28.93 -0.30 -33.70
N ALA A 28 29.86 -0.42 -32.75
CA ALA A 28 29.84 -1.46 -31.73
C ALA A 28 28.58 -1.35 -30.84
N VAL A 29 28.24 -0.14 -30.37
CA VAL A 29 27.01 0.12 -29.61
C VAL A 29 25.78 -0.26 -30.43
N LEU A 30 25.72 0.16 -31.70
CA LEU A 30 24.60 -0.15 -32.57
C LEU A 30 24.47 -1.67 -32.79
N LEU A 31 25.59 -2.38 -32.97
CA LEU A 31 25.63 -3.85 -33.10
C LEU A 31 25.17 -4.56 -31.82
N THR A 32 25.63 -4.09 -30.66
CA THR A 32 25.18 -4.65 -29.38
C THR A 32 23.71 -4.36 -29.13
N LEU A 33 23.23 -3.17 -29.51
CA LEU A 33 21.85 -2.78 -29.35
C LEU A 33 20.93 -3.58 -30.28
N THR A 34 21.32 -3.77 -31.54
CA THR A 34 20.55 -4.60 -32.48
C THR A 34 20.57 -6.06 -32.07
N ALA A 35 21.70 -6.60 -31.59
CA ALA A 35 21.78 -7.93 -31.03
C ALA A 35 20.87 -8.08 -29.79
N GLN A 36 20.84 -7.08 -28.90
CA GLN A 36 19.98 -7.06 -27.72
C GLN A 36 18.49 -6.97 -28.09
N LEU A 37 18.14 -6.16 -29.09
CA LEU A 37 16.77 -6.03 -29.61
C LEU A 37 16.32 -7.32 -30.31
N LEU A 38 17.17 -7.91 -31.15
CA LEU A 38 16.92 -9.20 -31.79
C LEU A 38 16.74 -10.29 -30.75
N TRP A 39 17.60 -10.34 -29.72
CA TRP A 39 17.48 -11.29 -28.62
C TRP A 39 16.17 -11.10 -27.86
N GLN A 40 15.79 -9.87 -27.52
CA GLN A 40 14.52 -9.59 -26.84
C GLN A 40 13.30 -9.89 -27.72
N ALA A 41 13.35 -9.62 -29.02
CA ALA A 41 12.27 -9.94 -29.95
C ALA A 41 12.16 -11.45 -30.24
N SER A 42 13.28 -12.17 -30.10
CA SER A 42 13.35 -13.64 -30.23
C SER A 42 12.92 -14.36 -28.96
N ARG A 43 12.91 -13.67 -27.81
CA ARG A 43 12.28 -14.23 -26.62
C ARG A 43 10.80 -14.37 -26.94
N PRO A 44 10.21 -15.57 -26.80
CA PRO A 44 8.77 -15.68 -26.92
C PRO A 44 8.18 -14.64 -25.99
N ILE A 45 7.26 -13.81 -26.50
CA ILE A 45 6.41 -13.01 -25.65
C ILE A 45 5.74 -14.06 -24.78
N VAL A 46 6.21 -14.18 -23.53
CA VAL A 46 5.53 -15.00 -22.55
C VAL A 46 4.23 -14.26 -22.36
N HIS A 47 3.21 -14.65 -23.13
CA HIS A 47 1.85 -14.39 -22.76
C HIS A 47 1.70 -15.10 -21.44
N ALA A 48 1.93 -14.36 -20.35
CA ALA A 48 1.41 -14.70 -19.05
C ALA A 48 -0.10 -14.70 -19.27
N ARG A 49 -0.62 -15.85 -19.71
CA ARG A 49 -2.00 -16.22 -19.40
C ARG A 49 -2.11 -16.05 -17.88
N ALA A 50 -3.30 -15.79 -17.37
CA ALA A 50 -3.60 -15.94 -15.95
C ALA A 50 -3.46 -17.42 -15.50
N GLN A 51 -2.35 -18.07 -15.86
CA GLN A 51 -1.90 -19.34 -15.38
C GLN A 51 -1.13 -19.04 -14.11
N ASP A 52 -1.87 -19.18 -13.03
CA ASP A 52 -1.49 -19.48 -11.65
C ASP A 52 -0.05 -19.11 -11.31
N LEU A 53 0.08 -17.99 -10.58
CA LEU A 53 1.22 -17.75 -9.73
C LEU A 53 1.55 -19.07 -9.01
N PRO A 54 2.80 -19.60 -9.11
CA PRO A 54 3.10 -20.90 -8.55
C PRO A 54 2.88 -20.88 -7.02
N PRO A 55 2.60 -22.03 -6.40
CA PRO A 55 2.44 -22.09 -4.95
C PRO A 55 3.70 -21.55 -4.29
N ALA A 56 3.52 -20.69 -3.28
CA ALA A 56 4.64 -20.07 -2.61
C ALA A 56 5.57 -21.14 -1.99
N PRO A 57 6.90 -20.99 -2.11
CA PRO A 57 7.84 -21.91 -1.49
C PRO A 57 7.63 -22.02 0.02
N ALA A 58 8.06 -23.15 0.58
CA ALA A 58 8.02 -23.35 2.03
C ALA A 58 8.90 -22.30 2.73
N LEU A 59 8.48 -21.84 3.92
CA LEU A 59 9.23 -20.80 4.65
C LEU A 59 10.69 -21.18 4.88
N ALA A 60 10.97 -22.45 5.22
CA ALA A 60 12.33 -22.94 5.40
C ALA A 60 13.20 -22.81 4.12
N THR A 61 12.60 -23.04 2.95
CA THR A 61 13.32 -22.87 1.67
C THR A 61 13.65 -21.42 1.39
N LEU A 62 12.73 -20.49 1.73
CA LEU A 62 12.97 -19.06 1.62
C LEU A 62 14.04 -18.59 2.62
N GLN A 63 14.01 -19.08 3.86
CA GLN A 63 15.02 -18.75 4.87
C GLN A 63 16.43 -19.20 4.44
N LEU A 64 16.55 -20.36 3.80
CA LEU A 64 17.82 -20.81 3.21
C LEU A 64 18.23 -19.93 2.02
N ALA A 65 17.28 -19.59 1.14
CA ALA A 65 17.52 -18.73 -0.02
C ALA A 65 17.86 -17.28 0.36
N ALA A 66 17.46 -16.84 1.55
CA ALA A 66 17.76 -15.50 2.06
C ALA A 66 19.25 -15.29 2.35
N LEU A 67 20.02 -16.37 2.51
CA LEU A 67 21.47 -16.33 2.76
C LEU A 67 21.87 -15.40 3.93
N GLY A 68 20.99 -15.26 4.92
CA GLY A 68 21.20 -14.41 6.10
C GLY A 68 20.52 -13.03 6.04
N ASP A 69 19.94 -12.62 4.91
CA ASP A 69 19.17 -11.36 4.79
C ASP A 69 17.70 -11.63 4.38
N PRO A 70 16.82 -11.95 5.36
CA PRO A 70 15.42 -12.23 5.08
C PRO A 70 14.65 -10.99 4.61
N VAL A 71 15.10 -9.77 4.96
CA VAL A 71 14.43 -8.52 4.57
C VAL A 71 14.66 -8.22 3.09
N ALA A 72 15.88 -8.41 2.59
CA ALA A 72 16.15 -8.29 1.16
C ALA A 72 15.35 -9.32 0.36
N LEU A 73 15.29 -10.57 0.82
CA LEU A 73 14.50 -11.60 0.16
C LEU A 73 12.99 -11.29 0.22
N SER A 74 12.48 -10.75 1.32
CA SER A 74 11.09 -10.31 1.44
C SER A 74 10.73 -9.31 0.34
N LYS A 75 11.56 -8.28 0.13
CA LYS A 75 11.37 -7.28 -0.93
C LYS A 75 11.48 -7.88 -2.34
N ALA A 76 12.47 -8.76 -2.57
CA ALA A 76 12.62 -9.44 -3.85
C ALA A 76 11.43 -10.35 -4.15
N THR A 77 10.90 -11.04 -3.14
CA THR A 77 9.70 -11.88 -3.24
C THR A 77 8.48 -11.04 -3.56
N MET A 78 8.34 -9.87 -2.94
CA MET A 78 7.25 -8.96 -3.26
C MET A 78 7.33 -8.47 -4.71
N LEU A 79 8.52 -8.07 -5.16
CA LEU A 79 8.73 -7.63 -6.54
C LEU A 79 8.44 -8.75 -7.54
N TYR A 80 8.76 -9.99 -7.19
CA TYR A 80 8.40 -11.17 -7.97
C TYR A 80 6.88 -11.28 -8.14
N VAL A 81 6.11 -11.21 -7.07
CA VAL A 81 4.63 -11.27 -7.12
C VAL A 81 4.07 -10.15 -8.00
N GLN A 82 4.58 -8.93 -7.86
CA GLN A 82 4.12 -7.78 -8.65
C GLN A 82 4.46 -7.89 -10.14
N GLY A 83 5.64 -8.43 -10.46
CA GLY A 83 6.04 -8.67 -11.84
C GLY A 83 5.13 -9.66 -12.56
N PHE A 84 4.49 -10.60 -11.85
CA PHE A 84 3.50 -11.52 -12.42
C PHE A 84 2.19 -10.80 -12.77
N ASP A 85 1.75 -9.86 -11.94
CA ASP A 85 0.53 -9.09 -12.18
C ASP A 85 0.65 -8.18 -13.41
N GLU A 86 1.79 -7.51 -13.58
CA GLU A 86 2.01 -6.58 -14.70
C GLU A 86 2.06 -7.28 -16.06
N GLN A 87 2.52 -8.53 -16.11
CA GLN A 87 2.65 -9.29 -17.35
C GLN A 87 1.31 -9.81 -17.90
N ALA A 88 0.34 -10.08 -17.02
CA ALA A 88 -0.95 -10.66 -17.39
C ALA A 88 -1.98 -9.61 -17.91
N GLY A 89 -1.63 -8.32 -17.89
CA GLY A 89 -2.51 -7.22 -18.29
C GLY A 89 -3.57 -6.91 -17.23
N ILE A 90 -3.67 -5.63 -16.85
CA ILE A 90 -4.34 -5.13 -15.64
C ILE A 90 -5.76 -5.71 -15.42
N SER A 91 -6.58 -5.86 -16.47
CA SER A 91 -7.99 -6.26 -16.31
C SER A 91 -8.29 -7.76 -16.40
N ILE A 92 -7.35 -8.58 -16.90
CA ILE A 92 -7.52 -10.04 -17.02
C ILE A 92 -6.82 -10.73 -15.83
N ALA A 93 -5.66 -10.21 -15.43
CA ALA A 93 -4.86 -10.72 -14.31
C ALA A 93 -5.67 -10.83 -12.99
N TRP A 94 -6.47 -9.83 -12.65
CA TRP A 94 -7.06 -9.77 -11.31
C TRP A 94 -8.34 -10.58 -11.12
N ARG A 95 -9.03 -10.97 -12.20
CA ARG A 95 -10.26 -11.78 -12.10
C ARG A 95 -9.99 -13.28 -12.05
N ASP A 96 -8.98 -13.73 -12.78
CA ASP A 96 -8.70 -15.15 -12.96
C ASP A 96 -7.59 -15.67 -12.04
N MET A 97 -7.00 -14.80 -11.20
CA MET A 97 -5.90 -15.17 -10.30
C MET A 97 -6.40 -15.83 -9.01
N ASP A 98 -5.67 -16.83 -8.52
CA ASP A 98 -5.96 -17.47 -7.23
C ASP A 98 -5.52 -16.60 -6.03
N TYR A 99 -6.49 -15.90 -5.44
CA TYR A 99 -6.29 -15.05 -4.27
C TYR A 99 -5.77 -15.83 -3.05
N ARG A 100 -6.04 -17.13 -2.95
CA ARG A 100 -5.47 -17.94 -1.86
C ARG A 100 -3.96 -18.05 -2.04
N THR A 101 -3.51 -18.29 -3.26
CA THR A 101 -2.07 -18.34 -3.55
C THR A 101 -1.40 -16.99 -3.31
N ILE A 102 -2.01 -15.87 -3.72
CA ILE A 102 -1.51 -14.52 -3.40
C ILE A 102 -1.39 -14.34 -1.89
N ILE A 103 -2.42 -14.70 -1.10
CA ILE A 103 -2.38 -14.58 0.36
C ILE A 103 -1.20 -15.36 0.95
N VAL A 104 -0.93 -16.58 0.45
CA VAL A 104 0.22 -17.36 0.92
C VAL A 104 1.53 -16.64 0.59
N TRP A 105 1.66 -16.04 -0.60
CA TRP A 105 2.84 -15.24 -0.94
C TRP A 105 3.00 -14.01 -0.05
N LEU A 106 1.94 -13.22 0.15
CA LEU A 106 1.96 -12.05 1.04
C LEU A 106 2.30 -12.46 2.48
N GLN A 107 1.78 -13.61 2.92
CA GLN A 107 2.16 -14.23 4.19
C GLN A 107 3.65 -14.56 4.21
N ARG A 108 4.24 -15.15 3.17
CA ARG A 108 5.69 -15.42 3.14
C ARG A 108 6.52 -14.15 3.20
N VAL A 109 6.09 -13.09 2.54
CA VAL A 109 6.76 -11.79 2.60
C VAL A 109 6.74 -11.23 4.03
N LEU A 110 5.61 -11.34 4.75
CA LEU A 110 5.50 -10.96 6.16
C LEU A 110 6.26 -11.91 7.11
N ASP A 111 6.27 -13.22 6.83
CA ASP A 111 7.02 -14.19 7.64
C ASP A 111 8.54 -13.92 7.55
N LEU A 112 9.02 -13.41 6.41
CA LEU A 112 10.40 -12.99 6.20
C LEU A 112 10.70 -11.59 6.78
N ASP A 113 9.77 -10.65 6.65
CA ASP A 113 9.86 -9.31 7.26
C ASP A 113 8.57 -8.97 8.04
N PRO A 114 8.50 -9.32 9.35
CA PRO A 114 7.31 -9.06 10.17
C PRO A 114 7.00 -7.58 10.37
N ARG A 115 7.99 -6.70 10.15
CA ARG A 115 7.83 -5.24 10.25
C ARG A 115 7.36 -4.62 8.94
N GLY A 116 7.37 -5.39 7.85
CA GLY A 116 6.98 -4.98 6.52
C GLY A 116 5.52 -4.55 6.49
N GLN A 117 5.28 -3.33 6.00
CA GLN A 117 3.92 -2.78 5.83
C GLN A 117 3.36 -3.02 4.43
N TYR A 118 4.26 -3.22 3.47
CA TYR A 118 3.90 -3.29 2.06
C TYR A 118 2.98 -4.46 1.67
N PRO A 119 3.09 -5.67 2.26
CA PRO A 119 2.15 -6.74 1.96
C PRO A 119 0.72 -6.42 2.39
N LEU A 120 0.56 -5.68 3.49
CA LEU A 120 -0.75 -5.26 3.99
C LEU A 120 -1.34 -4.14 3.16
N LEU A 121 -0.52 -3.17 2.75
CA LEU A 121 -0.88 -2.15 1.75
C LEU A 121 -1.38 -2.81 0.46
N ALA A 122 -0.62 -3.75 -0.09
CA ALA A 122 -0.98 -4.44 -1.32
C ALA A 122 -2.29 -5.24 -1.15
N ALA A 123 -2.45 -5.94 -0.03
CA ALA A 123 -3.69 -6.63 0.28
C ALA A 123 -4.90 -5.69 0.38
N SER A 124 -4.78 -4.55 1.07
CA SER A 124 -5.92 -3.64 1.27
C SER A 124 -6.24 -2.81 0.03
N GLU A 125 -5.23 -2.27 -0.67
CA GLU A 125 -5.42 -1.30 -1.74
C GLU A 125 -5.45 -1.93 -3.14
N VAL A 126 -4.52 -2.85 -3.41
CA VAL A 126 -4.36 -3.45 -4.75
C VAL A 126 -5.32 -4.61 -4.90
N TYR A 127 -5.19 -5.64 -4.06
CA TYR A 127 -5.99 -6.86 -4.17
C TYR A 127 -7.36 -6.75 -3.48
N GLY A 128 -7.51 -5.85 -2.49
CA GLY A 128 -8.79 -5.50 -1.90
C GLY A 128 -9.65 -4.59 -2.79
N GLY A 129 -9.03 -3.96 -3.78
CA GLY A 129 -9.66 -3.06 -4.75
C GLY A 129 -10.33 -3.77 -5.94
N VAL A 130 -10.55 -5.07 -5.88
CA VAL A 130 -11.05 -5.87 -7.01
C VAL A 130 -12.58 -5.86 -7.03
N THR A 131 -13.18 -5.97 -8.22
CA THR A 131 -14.65 -5.93 -8.40
C THR A 131 -15.36 -7.13 -7.77
N ASP A 132 -14.69 -8.27 -7.63
CA ASP A 132 -15.26 -9.47 -7.02
C ASP A 132 -15.30 -9.33 -5.48
N PRO A 133 -16.50 -9.32 -4.88
CA PRO A 133 -16.66 -9.21 -3.43
C PRO A 133 -16.01 -10.36 -2.64
N ALA A 134 -15.97 -11.57 -3.18
CA ALA A 134 -15.41 -12.74 -2.48
C ALA A 134 -13.89 -12.61 -2.34
N HIS A 135 -13.21 -12.22 -3.42
CA HIS A 135 -11.77 -11.99 -3.44
C HIS A 135 -11.34 -10.83 -2.55
N ALA A 136 -12.07 -9.72 -2.62
CA ALA A 136 -11.85 -8.58 -1.73
C ALA A 136 -12.00 -9.00 -0.26
N ARG A 137 -13.03 -9.81 0.08
CA ARG A 137 -13.23 -10.30 1.46
C ARG A 137 -12.06 -11.14 1.96
N LEU A 138 -11.50 -12.04 1.14
CA LEU A 138 -10.31 -12.82 1.51
C LEU A 138 -9.11 -11.93 1.86
N MET A 139 -8.88 -10.86 1.09
CA MET A 139 -7.79 -9.92 1.35
C MET A 139 -8.03 -9.09 2.61
N LEU A 140 -9.26 -8.64 2.82
CA LEU A 140 -9.65 -7.93 4.04
C LEU A 140 -9.49 -8.80 5.29
N ASP A 141 -9.89 -10.08 5.21
CA ASP A 141 -9.73 -11.05 6.30
C ASP A 141 -8.24 -11.29 6.61
N PHE A 142 -7.38 -11.35 5.57
CA PHE A 142 -5.93 -11.42 5.76
C PHE A 142 -5.38 -10.19 6.50
N VAL A 143 -5.76 -8.98 6.07
CA VAL A 143 -5.34 -7.74 6.74
C VAL A 143 -5.82 -7.71 8.19
N TYR A 144 -7.06 -8.10 8.46
CA TYR A 144 -7.61 -8.17 9.80
C TYR A 144 -6.87 -9.18 10.70
N ALA A 145 -6.56 -10.37 10.18
CA ALA A 145 -5.81 -11.38 10.91
C ALA A 145 -4.42 -10.88 11.31
N ARG A 146 -3.75 -10.16 10.40
CA ARG A 146 -2.41 -9.60 10.63
C ARG A 146 -2.42 -8.33 11.48
N PHE A 147 -3.50 -7.56 11.47
CA PHE A 147 -3.60 -6.35 12.28
C PHE A 147 -3.36 -6.63 13.77
N ALA A 148 -3.90 -7.73 14.31
CA ALA A 148 -3.78 -8.08 15.72
C ALA A 148 -2.33 -8.31 16.19
N GLU A 149 -1.39 -8.62 15.28
CA GLU A 149 0.02 -8.82 15.62
C GLU A 149 0.74 -7.50 15.96
N ASP A 150 0.35 -6.38 15.34
CA ASP A 150 0.89 -5.05 15.61
C ASP A 150 -0.15 -3.94 15.34
N PRO A 151 -1.15 -3.79 16.23
CA PRO A 151 -2.28 -2.89 16.01
C PRO A 151 -1.86 -1.42 15.85
N ASN A 152 -0.82 -0.99 16.56
CA ASN A 152 -0.38 0.40 16.59
C ASN A 152 0.34 0.84 15.32
N HIS A 153 0.87 -0.08 14.52
CA HIS A 153 1.49 0.25 13.23
C HIS A 153 0.63 -0.17 12.03
N ARG A 154 -0.20 -1.21 12.18
CA ARG A 154 -1.00 -1.78 11.08
C ARG A 154 -2.41 -1.21 10.97
N TRP A 155 -2.80 -0.29 11.85
CA TRP A 155 -4.10 0.37 11.80
C TRP A 155 -4.44 1.04 10.45
N PRO A 156 -3.51 1.65 9.67
CA PRO A 156 -3.89 2.32 8.43
C PRO A 156 -4.48 1.34 7.41
N TRP A 157 -3.92 0.13 7.34
CA TRP A 157 -4.37 -0.92 6.42
C TRP A 157 -5.74 -1.46 6.82
N LEU A 158 -5.99 -1.59 8.13
CA LEU A 158 -7.31 -1.98 8.62
C LEU A 158 -8.35 -0.86 8.44
N ALA A 159 -7.95 0.40 8.56
CA ALA A 159 -8.83 1.54 8.29
C ALA A 159 -9.21 1.56 6.80
N HIS A 160 -8.25 1.36 5.90
CA HIS A 160 -8.52 1.22 4.47
C HIS A 160 -9.46 0.03 4.19
N ALA A 161 -9.21 -1.11 4.84
CA ALA A 161 -10.07 -2.30 4.76
C ALA A 161 -11.53 -2.00 5.19
N ALA A 162 -11.73 -1.24 6.27
CA ALA A 162 -13.06 -0.80 6.71
C ALA A 162 -13.76 0.08 5.65
N LEU A 163 -13.02 0.98 5.00
CA LEU A 163 -13.56 1.82 3.93
C LEU A 163 -13.91 1.01 2.67
N VAL A 164 -13.10 0.04 2.29
CA VAL A 164 -13.40 -0.89 1.18
C VAL A 164 -14.65 -1.71 1.50
N ALA A 165 -14.77 -2.24 2.72
CA ALA A 165 -15.96 -2.96 3.16
C ALA A 165 -17.23 -2.09 3.11
N ARG A 166 -17.13 -0.82 3.52
CA ARG A 166 -18.23 0.16 3.47
C ARG A 166 -18.64 0.50 2.04
N HIS A 167 -17.70 0.91 1.20
CA HIS A 167 -18.00 1.57 -0.07
C HIS A 167 -18.07 0.63 -1.27
N ARG A 168 -17.37 -0.51 -1.22
CA ARG A 168 -17.32 -1.46 -2.34
C ARG A 168 -18.10 -2.73 -2.06
N LEU A 169 -17.94 -3.30 -0.87
CA LEU A 169 -18.69 -4.51 -0.49
C LEU A 169 -20.09 -4.19 0.01
N HIS A 170 -20.34 -2.93 0.39
CA HIS A 170 -21.57 -2.50 1.05
C HIS A 170 -21.89 -3.34 2.31
N ASP A 171 -20.86 -3.89 2.95
CA ASP A 171 -20.94 -4.71 4.16
C ASP A 171 -20.61 -3.82 5.38
N LEU A 172 -21.60 -3.01 5.78
CA LEU A 172 -21.47 -2.13 6.94
C LEU A 172 -21.16 -2.88 8.25
N PRO A 173 -21.75 -4.07 8.54
CA PRO A 173 -21.35 -4.86 9.69
C PRO A 173 -19.86 -5.23 9.70
N LEU A 174 -19.31 -5.64 8.56
CA LEU A 174 -17.88 -5.94 8.43
C LEU A 174 -17.01 -4.68 8.62
N ALA A 175 -17.41 -3.56 8.00
CA ALA A 175 -16.72 -2.28 8.16
C ALA A 175 -16.69 -1.85 9.65
N ARG A 176 -17.82 -1.99 10.36
CA ARG A 176 -17.92 -1.67 11.78
C ARG A 176 -17.05 -2.59 12.63
N ARG A 177 -17.00 -3.89 12.32
CA ARG A 177 -16.10 -4.84 13.03
C ARG A 177 -14.63 -4.42 12.92
N TYR A 178 -14.20 -3.97 11.74
CA TYR A 178 -12.83 -3.49 11.55
C TYR A 178 -12.56 -2.18 12.30
N ALA A 179 -13.48 -1.22 12.23
CA ALA A 179 -13.34 0.04 12.97
C ALA A 179 -13.36 -0.16 14.50
N ALA A 180 -14.21 -1.06 15.00
CA ALA A 180 -14.23 -1.44 16.41
C ALA A 180 -12.89 -2.06 16.86
N ALA A 181 -12.27 -2.90 16.03
CA ALA A 181 -10.96 -3.47 16.34
C ALA A 181 -9.85 -2.41 16.39
N ILE A 182 -9.88 -1.42 15.50
CA ILE A 182 -8.96 -0.26 15.57
C ILE A 182 -9.14 0.46 16.89
N ARG A 183 -10.36 0.86 17.24
CA ARG A 183 -10.64 1.59 18.49
C ARG A 183 -10.20 0.82 19.74
N GLN A 184 -10.37 -0.50 19.76
CA GLN A 184 -10.08 -1.32 20.94
C GLN A 184 -8.61 -1.68 21.08
N GLN A 185 -7.87 -1.85 19.99
CA GLN A 185 -6.51 -2.44 20.01
C GLN A 185 -5.42 -1.42 19.64
N ALA A 186 -5.71 -0.43 18.80
CA ALA A 186 -4.75 0.57 18.36
C ALA A 186 -4.77 1.79 19.30
N THR A 187 -4.27 1.61 20.53
CA THR A 187 -4.25 2.64 21.59
C THR A 187 -2.92 3.41 21.67
N GLY A 188 -2.04 3.23 20.69
CA GLY A 188 -0.75 3.92 20.63
C GLY A 188 -0.89 5.43 20.43
N ALA A 189 0.06 6.20 20.97
CA ALA A 189 0.08 7.66 20.81
C ALA A 189 0.26 8.12 19.35
N ASN A 190 0.70 7.23 18.46
CA ASN A 190 0.84 7.46 17.03
C ASN A 190 -0.46 7.22 16.24
N VAL A 191 -1.53 6.76 16.88
CA VAL A 191 -2.82 6.50 16.24
C VAL A 191 -3.66 7.78 16.32
N PRO A 192 -4.05 8.37 15.17
CA PRO A 192 -4.77 9.63 15.18
C PRO A 192 -6.22 9.46 15.70
N PRO A 193 -6.79 10.49 16.32
CA PRO A 193 -8.17 10.51 16.81
C PRO A 193 -9.22 9.92 15.87
N TRP A 194 -9.22 10.38 14.62
CA TRP A 194 -10.19 9.97 13.61
C TRP A 194 -10.22 8.44 13.39
N ALA A 195 -9.09 7.75 13.57
CA ALA A 195 -9.02 6.30 13.38
C ALA A 195 -9.80 5.55 14.48
N ARG A 196 -9.81 6.10 15.70
CA ARG A 196 -10.60 5.58 16.84
C ARG A 196 -12.08 5.94 16.71
N GLU A 197 -12.37 7.08 16.09
CA GLU A 197 -13.72 7.58 15.83
C GLU A 197 -14.40 6.91 14.64
N LEU A 198 -13.65 6.17 13.80
CA LEU A 198 -14.18 5.51 12.62
C LEU A 198 -15.40 4.63 12.90
N GLU A 199 -15.46 3.96 14.06
CA GLU A 199 -16.62 3.14 14.44
C GLU A 199 -17.90 3.98 14.61
N ILE A 200 -17.77 5.21 15.13
CA ILE A 200 -18.89 6.13 15.32
C ILE A 200 -19.49 6.51 13.97
N PHE A 201 -18.64 6.91 13.01
CA PHE A 201 -19.12 7.30 11.68
C PHE A 201 -19.84 6.14 10.97
N ILE A 202 -19.31 4.92 11.07
CA ILE A 202 -19.94 3.74 10.46
C ILE A 202 -21.26 3.40 11.18
N ALA A 203 -21.32 3.50 12.51
CA ALA A 203 -22.55 3.27 13.27
C ALA A 203 -23.66 4.27 12.87
N GLU A 204 -23.30 5.53 12.63
CA GLU A 204 -24.24 6.53 12.12
C GLU A 204 -24.71 6.20 10.69
N ASP A 205 -23.82 5.76 9.80
CA ASP A 205 -24.20 5.31 8.45
C ASP A 205 -25.15 4.09 8.48
N MET A 206 -25.01 3.24 9.50
CA MET A 206 -25.90 2.11 9.76
C MET A 206 -27.26 2.52 10.35
N ASN A 207 -27.49 3.83 10.57
CA ASN A 207 -28.63 4.38 11.30
C ASN A 207 -28.73 3.86 12.75
N GLU A 208 -27.62 3.39 13.32
CA GLU A 208 -27.53 2.95 14.72
C GLU A 208 -27.14 4.10 15.65
N LEU A 209 -28.00 5.11 15.73
CA LEU A 209 -27.71 6.34 16.46
C LEU A 209 -27.53 6.10 17.97
N ASP A 210 -28.21 5.10 18.54
CA ASP A 210 -28.01 4.67 19.94
C ASP A 210 -26.59 4.12 20.17
N SER A 211 -26.11 3.28 19.26
CA SER A 211 -24.74 2.75 19.29
C SER A 211 -23.72 3.90 19.21
N ALA A 212 -23.92 4.84 18.27
CA ALA A 212 -23.06 6.01 18.11
C ALA A 212 -23.02 6.87 19.39
N ARG A 213 -24.18 7.17 19.99
CA ARG A 213 -24.28 7.90 21.27
C ARG A 213 -23.55 7.18 22.41
N ALA A 214 -23.75 5.87 22.53
CA ALA A 214 -23.11 5.07 23.56
C ALA A 214 -21.58 5.05 23.42
N LEU A 215 -21.07 4.95 22.18
CA LEU A 215 -19.65 5.00 21.87
C LEU A 215 -19.04 6.36 22.21
N ILE A 216 -19.66 7.46 21.76
CA ILE A 216 -19.19 8.83 22.05
C ILE A 216 -19.18 9.08 23.56
N GLY A 217 -20.28 8.76 24.26
CA GLY A 217 -20.36 8.91 25.71
C GLY A 217 -19.34 8.03 26.46
N GLY A 218 -19.04 6.84 25.94
CA GLY A 218 -17.99 5.97 26.47
C GLY A 218 -16.59 6.57 26.32
N LEU A 219 -16.28 7.13 25.16
CA LEU A 219 -14.99 7.79 24.90
C LEU A 219 -14.81 9.03 25.78
N LEU A 220 -15.82 9.89 25.89
CA LEU A 220 -15.77 11.08 26.76
C LEU A 220 -15.55 10.72 28.23
N ARG A 221 -16.17 9.63 28.72
CA ARG A 221 -15.97 9.15 30.11
C ARG A 221 -14.62 8.45 30.33
N SER A 222 -14.04 7.86 29.29
CA SER A 222 -12.83 7.06 29.42
C SER A 222 -11.58 7.87 29.80
N GLY A 223 -11.60 9.19 29.58
CA GLY A 223 -10.45 10.07 29.80
C GLY A 223 -9.25 9.78 28.89
N GLN A 224 -9.40 8.91 27.88
CA GLN A 224 -8.34 8.59 26.91
C GLN A 224 -8.11 9.70 25.88
N ILE A 225 -9.01 10.67 25.84
CA ILE A 225 -8.97 11.82 24.94
C ILE A 225 -8.48 13.02 25.75
N THR A 226 -7.28 13.49 25.41
CA THR A 226 -6.62 14.60 26.11
C THR A 226 -6.68 15.92 25.34
N ASP A 227 -7.00 15.88 24.04
CA ASP A 227 -7.10 17.10 23.21
C ASP A 227 -8.43 17.81 23.47
N PRO A 228 -8.42 19.08 23.92
CA PRO A 228 -9.63 19.88 24.11
C PRO A 228 -10.52 19.99 22.86
N HIS A 229 -9.94 20.00 21.65
CA HIS A 229 -10.72 20.12 20.41
C HIS A 229 -11.46 18.83 20.08
N GLU A 230 -10.82 17.67 20.31
CA GLU A 230 -11.44 16.35 20.15
C GLU A 230 -12.61 16.17 21.14
N LEU A 231 -12.43 16.61 22.39
CA LEU A 231 -13.49 16.61 23.41
C LEU A 231 -14.68 17.48 23.00
N GLN A 232 -14.43 18.69 22.49
CA GLN A 232 -15.48 19.58 22.02
C GLN A 232 -16.22 18.99 20.82
N PHE A 233 -15.50 18.49 19.82
CA PHE A 233 -16.09 17.86 18.63
C PHE A 233 -17.01 16.70 18.99
N LEU A 234 -16.56 15.80 19.87
CA LEU A 234 -17.36 14.65 20.31
C LEU A 234 -18.55 15.07 21.17
N SER A 235 -18.40 16.10 22.02
CA SER A 235 -19.52 16.66 22.80
C SER A 235 -20.60 17.25 21.88
N ASP A 236 -20.20 18.08 20.91
CA ASP A 236 -21.12 18.69 19.95
C ASP A 236 -21.84 17.63 19.10
N ARG A 237 -21.11 16.57 18.69
CA ARG A 237 -21.69 15.42 17.98
C ARG A 237 -22.74 14.70 18.83
N LEU A 238 -22.45 14.46 20.11
CA LEU A 238 -23.38 13.81 21.03
C LEU A 238 -24.67 14.62 21.19
N ASP A 239 -24.55 15.94 21.32
CA ASP A 239 -25.69 16.85 21.44
C ASP A 239 -26.54 16.86 20.17
N GLN A 240 -25.93 16.85 18.99
CA GLN A 240 -26.65 16.74 17.70
C GLN A 240 -27.44 15.43 17.61
N LEU A 241 -26.83 14.30 17.99
CA LEU A 241 -27.50 12.99 17.99
C LEU A 241 -28.64 12.91 19.01
N ASN A 242 -28.53 13.60 20.14
CA ASN A 242 -29.60 13.70 21.15
C ASN A 242 -30.75 14.60 20.68
N ALA A 243 -30.44 15.70 20.00
CA ALA A 243 -31.44 16.63 19.45
C ALA A 243 -32.25 16.00 18.31
N GLY A 244 -31.60 15.20 17.45
CA GLY A 244 -32.26 14.47 16.36
C GLY A 244 -33.22 13.37 16.83
N HIS A 245 -33.01 12.79 18.02
CA HIS A 245 -33.88 11.76 18.60
C HIS A 245 -35.19 12.32 19.20
N LYS A 246 -35.25 13.62 19.51
CA LYS A 246 -36.44 14.27 20.11
C LYS A 246 -37.49 14.72 19.09
N ARG A 247 -37.26 14.52 17.79
CA ARG A 247 -38.21 14.80 16.70
C ARG A 247 -38.80 13.50 16.18
#